data_AF-A0A956PLS9-F1
#
_entry.id   AF-A0A956PLS9-F1
#
_cell.length_a   1.000
_cell.length_b   1.000
_cell.length_c   1.000
_cell.angle_alpha   90.00
_cell.angle_beta   90.00
_cell.angle_gamma   90.00
#
_symmetry.space_group_name_H-M   'P 1'
#
loop_
_entity.id
_entity.type
_entity.pdbx_description
1 polymer ?
#
loop_
_entity_poly.entity_id
_entity_poly.type
_entity_poly.pdbx_seq_one_letter_code
_entity_poly.pdbx_strand_id
1 'polypeptide(L)'
;KGDTMRVLAHLTRLRQACCHPRLLIPESEVASSKLTALMELVEHLREGNHRALVFSQFTSLLDLVQEALDAAGVEYLRLDGTTPASNRQSRVSAFQNGQGDLFLISLKAGGTGLNLTAADYVVHLDPWWNPAAEDQATDRAHRFGQTRPVTVYRLLTRNTIEEKVLRLHGYKRELARDVLSGSGKREAPLGLEELRALVLR
;
A
#
# COMPACT_ATOMS: atom_id res chain seq x y z
N LYS A 1 -22.60 -0.30 -18.92
CA LYS A 1 -22.40 -0.41 -17.45
C LYS A 1 -21.83 -1.77 -17.03
N GLY A 2 -22.24 -2.90 -17.62
CA GLY A 2 -21.68 -4.23 -17.29
C GLY A 2 -20.21 -4.45 -17.68
N ASP A 3 -19.77 -3.93 -18.84
CA ASP A 3 -18.39 -4.15 -19.32
C ASP A 3 -17.32 -3.46 -18.48
N THR A 4 -17.56 -2.23 -18.04
CA THR A 4 -16.63 -1.51 -17.15
C THR A 4 -16.45 -2.27 -15.82
N MET A 5 -17.53 -2.80 -15.26
CA MET A 5 -17.46 -3.58 -14.03
C MET A 5 -16.65 -4.88 -14.22
N ARG A 6 -16.80 -5.55 -15.37
CA ARG A 6 -16.00 -6.73 -15.71
C ARG A 6 -14.51 -6.42 -15.86
N VAL A 7 -14.16 -5.34 -16.56
CA VAL A 7 -12.77 -4.89 -16.72
C VAL A 7 -12.14 -4.58 -15.36
N LEU A 8 -12.84 -3.84 -14.50
CA LEU A 8 -12.36 -3.53 -13.14
C LEU A 8 -12.18 -4.79 -12.29
N ALA A 9 -13.06 -5.78 -12.41
CA ALA A 9 -12.92 -7.05 -11.71
C ALA A 9 -11.67 -7.82 -12.19
N HIS A 10 -11.42 -7.91 -13.50
CA HIS A 10 -10.21 -8.54 -14.03
C HIS A 10 -8.94 -7.79 -13.62
N LEU A 11 -8.93 -6.46 -13.68
CA LEU A 11 -7.83 -5.63 -13.19
C LEU A 11 -7.54 -5.89 -11.72
N THR A 12 -8.59 -5.99 -10.90
CA THR A 12 -8.44 -6.32 -9.46
C THR A 12 -7.78 -7.67 -9.28
N ARG A 13 -8.20 -8.69 -10.03
CA ARG A 13 -7.59 -10.02 -9.98
C ARG A 13 -6.12 -10.01 -10.41
N LEU A 14 -5.78 -9.31 -11.48
CA LEU A 14 -4.38 -9.18 -11.92
C LEU A 14 -3.51 -8.52 -10.84
N ARG A 15 -4.01 -7.49 -10.17
CA ARG A 15 -3.30 -6.85 -9.05
C ARG A 15 -3.14 -7.79 -7.86
N GLN A 16 -4.17 -8.57 -7.53
CA GLN A 16 -4.08 -9.61 -6.49
C GLN A 16 -3.00 -10.65 -6.83
N ALA A 17 -2.93 -11.11 -8.09
CA ALA A 17 -1.90 -12.04 -8.54
C ALA A 17 -0.47 -11.49 -8.36
N CYS A 18 -0.28 -10.19 -8.65
CA CYS A 18 1.00 -9.51 -8.46
C CYS A 18 1.40 -9.39 -6.99
N CYS A 19 0.41 -9.31 -6.08
CA CYS A 19 0.66 -9.21 -4.65
C CYS A 19 1.01 -10.56 -4.04
N HIS A 20 0.14 -11.55 -4.21
CA HIS A 20 0.36 -12.90 -3.70
C HIS A 20 -0.60 -13.89 -4.40
N PRO A 21 -0.11 -15.02 -4.93
CA PRO A 21 -0.95 -16.01 -5.62
C PRO A 21 -2.15 -16.51 -4.81
N ARG A 22 -1.96 -16.74 -3.50
CA ARG A 22 -3.02 -17.08 -2.52
C ARG A 22 -4.20 -16.10 -2.44
N LEU A 23 -4.07 -14.86 -2.94
CA LEU A 23 -5.21 -13.94 -3.02
C LEU A 23 -6.22 -14.31 -4.12
N LEU A 24 -5.80 -15.13 -5.09
CA LEU A 24 -6.64 -15.65 -6.16
C LEU A 24 -6.95 -17.13 -6.01
N ILE A 25 -5.94 -17.90 -5.60
CA ILE A 25 -5.98 -19.36 -5.49
C ILE A 25 -5.49 -19.70 -4.08
N PRO A 26 -6.37 -19.79 -3.08
CA PRO A 26 -6.00 -19.95 -1.67
C PRO A 26 -5.03 -21.10 -1.38
N GLU A 27 -5.12 -22.18 -2.15
CA GLU A 27 -4.31 -23.39 -2.06
C GLU A 27 -2.99 -23.31 -2.86
N SER A 28 -2.68 -22.15 -3.45
CA SER A 28 -1.47 -21.98 -4.24
C SER A 28 -0.21 -22.10 -3.38
N GLU A 29 0.66 -23.03 -3.74
CA GLU A 29 2.01 -23.20 -3.16
C GLU A 29 3.06 -22.27 -3.78
N VAL A 30 2.70 -21.51 -4.83
CA VAL A 30 3.60 -20.55 -5.46
C VAL A 30 3.96 -19.43 -4.47
N ALA A 31 5.26 -19.27 -4.23
CA ALA A 31 5.79 -18.22 -3.37
C ALA A 31 5.50 -16.81 -3.90
N SER A 32 5.27 -15.84 -3.00
CA SER A 32 5.15 -14.43 -3.36
C SER A 32 6.49 -13.73 -3.24
N SER A 33 7.00 -13.22 -4.36
CA SER A 33 8.24 -12.43 -4.38
C SER A 33 8.14 -11.13 -3.57
N LYS A 34 6.95 -10.52 -3.50
CA LYS A 34 6.73 -9.33 -2.67
C LYS A 34 6.75 -9.64 -1.19
N LEU A 35 6.15 -10.76 -0.79
CA LEU A 35 6.19 -11.18 0.61
C LEU A 35 7.62 -11.52 1.01
N THR A 36 8.38 -12.23 0.16
CA THR A 36 9.81 -12.48 0.37
C THR A 36 10.58 -11.17 0.54
N ALA A 37 10.44 -10.22 -0.39
CA ALA A 37 11.12 -8.93 -0.31
C ALA A 37 10.72 -8.10 0.92
N LEU A 38 9.46 -8.19 1.36
CA LEU A 38 9.01 -7.55 2.60
C LEU A 38 9.71 -8.18 3.81
N MET A 39 9.77 -9.51 3.90
CA MET A 39 10.39 -10.20 5.02
C MET A 39 11.90 -9.94 5.09
N GLU A 40 12.59 -9.92 3.95
CA GLU A 40 13.98 -9.49 3.87
C GLU A 40 14.13 -8.05 4.40
N LEU A 41 13.29 -7.12 3.96
CA LEU A 41 13.33 -5.74 4.48
C LEU A 41 13.08 -5.70 5.99
N VAL A 42 12.14 -6.48 6.51
CA VAL A 42 11.84 -6.56 7.95
C VAL A 42 13.05 -6.97 8.76
N GLU A 43 13.80 -7.97 8.31
CA GLU A 43 15.03 -8.40 8.98
C GLU A 43 16.05 -7.25 9.10
N HIS A 44 16.32 -6.55 7.99
CA HIS A 44 17.23 -5.40 7.98
C HIS A 44 16.74 -4.27 8.89
N LEU A 45 15.44 -4.00 8.93
CA LEU A 45 14.87 -2.96 9.78
C LEU A 45 15.04 -3.30 11.27
N ARG A 46 14.85 -4.56 11.66
CA ARG A 46 15.04 -5.01 13.04
C ARG A 46 16.49 -4.91 13.48
N GLU A 47 17.44 -5.29 12.62
CA GLU A 47 18.88 -5.12 12.87
C GLU A 47 19.25 -3.64 13.09
N GLY A 48 18.62 -2.73 12.34
CA GLY A 48 18.83 -1.29 12.45
C GLY A 48 17.99 -0.59 13.53
N ASN A 49 17.20 -1.33 14.32
CA ASN A 49 16.24 -0.79 15.30
C ASN A 49 15.33 0.30 14.70
N HIS A 50 14.75 -0.04 13.54
CA HIS A 50 13.81 0.77 12.78
C HIS A 50 12.41 0.19 12.89
N ARG A 51 11.39 1.06 12.78
CA ARG A 51 9.98 0.66 12.78
C ARG A 51 9.31 1.06 11.48
N ALA A 52 8.39 0.22 10.99
CA ALA A 52 7.76 0.42 9.70
C ALA A 52 6.23 0.47 9.76
N LEU A 53 5.65 1.35 8.94
CA LEU A 53 4.26 1.25 8.54
C LEU A 53 4.16 0.43 7.27
N VAL A 54 3.27 -0.56 7.23
CA VAL A 54 3.05 -1.39 6.04
C VAL A 54 1.61 -1.21 5.58
N PHE A 55 1.46 -0.67 4.38
CA PHE A 55 0.18 -0.37 3.79
C PHE A 55 -0.19 -1.35 2.68
N SER A 56 -1.46 -1.73 2.68
CA SER A 56 -2.07 -2.44 1.55
C SER A 56 -3.53 -2.03 1.36
N GLN A 57 -4.01 -2.07 0.13
CA GLN A 57 -5.45 -1.96 -0.14
C GLN A 57 -6.20 -3.29 0.09
N PHE A 58 -5.47 -4.42 0.11
CA PHE A 58 -6.02 -5.77 0.25
C PHE A 58 -5.81 -6.25 1.68
N THR A 59 -6.88 -6.27 2.49
CA THR A 59 -6.79 -6.81 3.86
C THR A 59 -6.37 -8.27 3.89
N SER A 60 -6.74 -9.05 2.86
CA SER A 60 -6.28 -10.43 2.69
C SER A 60 -4.78 -10.54 2.42
N LEU A 61 -4.13 -9.51 1.84
CA LEU A 61 -2.67 -9.48 1.76
C LEU A 61 -2.06 -9.24 3.15
N LEU A 62 -2.67 -8.36 3.95
CA LEU A 62 -2.22 -8.14 5.33
C LEU A 62 -2.38 -9.41 6.17
N ASP A 63 -3.42 -10.23 5.93
CA ASP A 63 -3.59 -11.53 6.59
C ASP A 63 -2.40 -12.46 6.29
N LEU A 64 -1.97 -12.54 5.03
CA LEU A 64 -0.79 -13.33 4.62
C LEU A 64 0.53 -12.78 5.18
N VAL A 65 0.63 -11.45 5.32
CA VAL A 65 1.78 -10.81 5.98
C VAL A 65 1.81 -11.19 7.45
N GLN A 66 0.67 -11.21 8.15
CA GLN A 66 0.61 -11.67 9.54
C GLN A 66 1.10 -13.11 9.69
N GLU A 67 0.63 -14.03 8.84
CA GLU A 67 1.09 -15.42 8.86
C GLU A 67 2.63 -15.52 8.79
N ALA A 68 3.25 -14.73 7.91
CA ALA A 68 4.70 -14.70 7.75
C ALA A 68 5.44 -14.06 8.94
N LEU A 69 4.89 -12.97 9.50
CA LEU A 69 5.45 -12.31 10.67
C LEU A 69 5.33 -13.19 11.93
N ASP A 70 4.20 -13.85 12.13
CA ASP A 70 3.97 -14.80 13.22
C ASP A 70 4.97 -15.96 13.14
N ALA A 71 5.18 -16.53 11.95
CA ALA A 71 6.16 -17.59 11.73
C ALA A 71 7.61 -17.15 12.00
N ALA A 72 7.93 -15.87 11.76
CA ALA A 72 9.23 -15.28 12.02
C ALA A 72 9.40 -14.71 13.45
N GLY A 73 8.36 -14.77 14.28
CA GLY A 73 8.37 -14.21 15.64
C GLY A 73 8.53 -12.69 15.66
N VAL A 74 8.00 -11.99 14.66
CA VAL A 74 8.08 -10.53 14.56
C VAL A 74 6.84 -9.91 15.18
N GLU A 75 7.02 -8.97 16.10
CA GLU A 75 5.89 -8.27 16.72
C GLU A 75 5.31 -7.22 15.78
N TYR A 76 3.98 -7.17 15.68
CA TYR A 76 3.30 -6.16 14.88
C TYR A 76 1.96 -5.74 15.50
N LEU A 77 1.48 -4.59 15.06
CA LEU A 77 0.14 -4.11 15.29
C LEU A 77 -0.61 -4.04 13.96
N ARG A 78 -1.95 -4.08 14.02
CA ARG A 78 -2.79 -4.02 12.82
C ARG A 78 -3.93 -3.01 12.97
N LEU A 79 -4.26 -2.29 11.90
CA LEU A 79 -5.39 -1.38 11.83
C LEU A 79 -6.09 -1.51 10.48
N ASP A 80 -7.31 -2.02 10.51
CA ASP A 80 -8.13 -2.15 9.32
C ASP A 80 -9.60 -1.76 9.57
N GLY A 81 -10.45 -1.96 8.54
CA GLY A 81 -11.87 -1.67 8.61
C GLY A 81 -12.63 -2.47 9.68
N THR A 82 -12.10 -3.60 10.14
CA THR A 82 -12.70 -4.44 11.17
C THR A 82 -12.31 -4.01 12.58
N THR A 83 -11.29 -3.15 12.71
CA THR A 83 -10.82 -2.67 14.01
C THR A 83 -11.85 -1.69 14.61
N PRO A 84 -12.44 -2.01 15.79
CA PRO A 84 -13.43 -1.15 16.44
C PRO A 84 -12.85 0.24 16.71
N ALA A 85 -13.67 1.28 16.56
CA ALA A 85 -13.24 2.66 16.74
C ALA A 85 -12.57 2.91 18.11
N SER A 86 -13.10 2.28 19.17
CA SER A 86 -12.56 2.34 20.54
C SER A 86 -11.12 1.83 20.64
N ASN A 87 -10.73 0.86 19.81
CA ASN A 87 -9.43 0.20 19.88
C ASN A 87 -8.39 0.81 18.93
N ARG A 88 -8.81 1.73 18.06
CA ARG A 88 -7.89 2.38 17.12
C ARG A 88 -6.87 3.23 17.85
N GLN A 89 -7.33 4.07 18.77
CA GLN A 89 -6.47 4.97 19.52
C GLN A 89 -5.49 4.20 20.41
N SER A 90 -5.93 3.11 21.05
CA SER A 90 -5.04 2.29 21.89
C SER A 90 -3.93 1.62 21.08
N ARG A 91 -4.22 1.10 19.88
CA ARG A 91 -3.19 0.53 18.98
C ARG A 91 -2.21 1.59 18.48
N VAL A 92 -2.71 2.77 18.14
CA VAL A 92 -1.85 3.89 17.73
C VAL A 92 -0.94 4.32 18.88
N SER A 93 -1.48 4.48 20.09
CA SER A 93 -0.69 4.81 21.28
C SER A 93 0.33 3.73 21.62
N ALA A 94 -0.04 2.45 21.53
CA ALA A 94 0.87 1.31 21.72
C ALA A 94 2.07 1.39 20.76
N PHE A 95 1.82 1.58 19.46
CA PHE A 95 2.87 1.70 18.46
C PHE A 95 3.80 2.88 18.73
N GLN A 96 3.21 4.05 19.01
CA GLN A 96 3.97 5.27 19.32
C GLN A 96 4.86 5.09 20.57
N ASN A 97 4.43 4.26 21.52
CA ASN A 97 5.13 3.99 22.77
C ASN A 97 6.19 2.88 22.69
N GLY A 98 6.44 2.26 21.54
CA GLY A 98 7.47 1.23 21.41
C GLY A 98 6.99 -0.18 21.07
N GLN A 99 5.67 -0.43 21.01
CA GLN A 99 5.17 -1.79 20.80
C GLN A 99 5.05 -2.12 19.32
N GLY A 100 5.59 -3.27 18.93
CA GLY A 100 5.56 -3.77 17.56
C GLY A 100 6.64 -3.17 16.65
N ASP A 101 7.33 -4.04 15.93
CA ASP A 101 8.30 -3.66 14.89
C ASP A 101 7.58 -3.08 13.67
N LEU A 102 6.36 -3.56 13.40
CA LEU A 102 5.53 -3.13 12.28
C LEU A 102 4.12 -2.69 12.69
N PHE A 103 3.56 -1.77 11.91
CA PHE A 103 2.14 -1.44 11.95
C PHE A 103 1.49 -1.68 10.58
N LEU A 104 0.71 -2.76 10.48
CA LEU A 104 -0.04 -3.14 9.30
C LEU A 104 -1.32 -2.30 9.19
N ILE A 105 -1.49 -1.54 8.11
CA ILE A 105 -2.60 -0.61 7.96
C ILE A 105 -3.30 -0.82 6.62
N SER A 106 -4.60 -1.12 6.67
CA SER A 106 -5.40 -1.08 5.45
C SER A 106 -5.63 0.36 5.02
N LEU A 107 -5.58 0.62 3.71
CA LEU A 107 -5.81 1.96 3.15
C LEU A 107 -7.08 2.65 3.70
N LYS A 108 -8.20 1.92 3.74
CA LYS A 108 -9.49 2.47 4.21
C LYS A 108 -9.46 2.92 5.67
N ALA A 109 -8.61 2.31 6.49
CA ALA A 109 -8.46 2.69 7.90
C ALA A 109 -7.47 3.86 8.10
N GLY A 110 -6.57 4.10 7.15
CA GLY A 110 -5.57 5.19 7.17
C GLY A 110 -6.13 6.60 6.95
N GLY A 111 -7.38 6.75 6.50
CA GLY A 111 -8.04 8.04 6.27
C GLY A 111 -8.38 8.86 7.52
N THR A 112 -8.01 8.40 8.72
CA THR A 112 -8.51 8.89 10.01
C THR A 112 -7.63 9.94 10.71
N GLY A 113 -6.66 10.55 10.04
CA GLY A 113 -5.89 11.65 10.67
C GLY A 113 -4.74 11.20 11.59
N LEU A 114 -4.35 9.92 11.54
CA LEU A 114 -3.41 9.29 12.48
C LEU A 114 -2.05 10.00 12.52
N ASN A 115 -1.40 9.94 13.69
CA ASN A 115 -0.02 10.40 13.89
C ASN A 115 0.84 9.18 14.25
N LEU A 116 1.80 8.82 13.39
CA LEU A 116 2.55 7.57 13.46
C LEU A 116 4.07 7.82 13.30
N THR A 117 4.56 8.87 13.94
CA THR A 117 5.96 9.32 13.88
C THR A 117 6.98 8.36 14.50
N ALA A 118 6.54 7.31 15.20
CA ALA A 118 7.44 6.28 15.71
C ALA A 118 7.99 5.35 14.62
N ALA A 119 7.38 5.35 13.42
CA ALA A 119 7.93 4.69 12.25
C ALA A 119 8.72 5.67 11.40
N ASP A 120 9.94 5.30 11.05
CA ASP A 120 10.79 6.00 10.09
C ASP A 120 10.86 5.30 8.73
N TYR A 121 10.17 4.17 8.58
CA TYR A 121 9.97 3.49 7.30
C TYR A 121 8.48 3.37 6.96
N VAL A 122 8.19 3.51 5.67
CA VAL A 122 6.85 3.29 5.10
C VAL A 122 6.97 2.35 3.91
N VAL A 123 6.22 1.25 3.93
CA VAL A 123 6.20 0.25 2.86
C VAL A 123 4.80 0.18 2.26
N HIS A 124 4.68 0.48 0.97
CA HIS A 124 3.47 0.26 0.19
C HIS A 124 3.60 -1.07 -0.56
N LEU A 125 2.82 -2.07 -0.16
CA LEU A 125 2.89 -3.42 -0.75
C LEU A 125 2.29 -3.49 -2.15
N ASP A 126 1.34 -2.61 -2.45
CA ASP A 126 0.65 -2.56 -3.72
C ASP A 126 0.38 -1.10 -4.14
N PRO A 127 0.61 -0.75 -5.41
CA PRO A 127 0.39 0.61 -5.88
C PRO A 127 -1.10 0.92 -5.89
N TRP A 128 -1.50 2.07 -5.36
CA TRP A 128 -2.90 2.49 -5.36
C TRP A 128 -3.30 3.08 -6.70
N TRP A 129 -4.58 3.41 -6.90
CA TRP A 129 -5.05 4.15 -8.09
C TRP A 129 -5.03 5.67 -7.91
N ASN A 130 -4.98 6.11 -6.65
CA ASN A 130 -4.97 7.51 -6.29
C ASN A 130 -3.62 7.84 -5.63
N PRO A 131 -2.69 8.50 -6.33
CA PRO A 131 -1.40 8.87 -5.76
C PRO A 131 -1.53 9.70 -4.48
N ALA A 132 -2.54 10.58 -4.41
CA ALA A 132 -2.74 11.46 -3.25
C ALA A 132 -3.08 10.69 -1.97
N ALA A 133 -3.73 9.53 -2.10
CA ALA A 133 -4.02 8.70 -0.93
C ALA A 133 -2.71 8.09 -0.38
N GLU A 134 -1.80 7.67 -1.25
CA GLU A 134 -0.52 7.08 -0.87
C GLU A 134 0.43 8.11 -0.26
N ASP A 135 0.45 9.32 -0.84
CA ASP A 135 1.17 10.47 -0.29
C ASP A 135 0.61 10.79 1.12
N GLN A 136 -0.71 10.82 1.30
CA GLN A 136 -1.35 11.01 2.60
C GLN A 136 -1.01 9.90 3.62
N ALA A 137 -0.88 8.64 3.17
CA ALA A 137 -0.47 7.54 4.03
C ALA A 137 0.99 7.70 4.50
N THR A 138 1.85 8.19 3.61
CA THR A 138 3.25 8.51 3.91
C THR A 138 3.39 9.68 4.89
N ASP A 139 2.57 10.73 4.72
CA ASP A 139 2.51 11.90 5.59
C ASP A 139 2.14 11.57 7.06
N ARG A 140 1.66 10.34 7.34
CA ARG A 140 1.40 9.88 8.71
C ARG A 140 2.67 9.66 9.53
N ALA A 141 3.74 9.22 8.87
CA ALA A 141 5.08 9.09 9.45
C ALA A 141 5.89 10.37 9.27
N HIS A 142 5.76 11.03 8.11
CA HIS A 142 6.41 12.31 7.80
C HIS A 142 5.61 13.49 8.37
N ARG A 143 5.54 13.58 9.69
CA ARG A 143 4.79 14.61 10.43
C ARG A 143 5.63 15.26 11.53
N PHE A 144 5.21 16.44 11.98
CA PHE A 144 5.79 17.08 13.17
C PHE A 144 5.85 16.10 14.35
N GLY A 145 7.04 15.93 14.93
CA GLY A 145 7.34 14.94 15.96
C GLY A 145 8.18 13.75 15.45
N GLN A 146 8.36 13.61 14.13
CA GLN A 146 9.35 12.71 13.57
C GLN A 146 10.77 13.28 13.77
N THR A 147 11.70 12.43 14.22
CA THR A 147 13.09 12.80 14.49
C THR A 147 14.09 12.13 13.56
N ARG A 148 13.65 11.16 12.74
CA ARG A 148 14.48 10.41 11.79
C ARG A 148 14.02 10.68 10.35
N PRO A 149 14.92 10.60 9.34
CA PRO A 149 14.51 10.64 7.94
C PRO A 149 13.51 9.52 7.63
N VAL A 150 12.41 9.86 6.96
CA VAL A 150 11.39 8.87 6.57
C VAL A 150 11.76 8.26 5.23
N THR A 151 11.95 6.94 5.18
CA THR A 151 12.23 6.20 3.95
C THR A 151 10.98 5.49 3.45
N VAL A 152 10.66 5.64 2.16
CA VAL A 152 9.44 5.09 1.56
C VAL A 152 9.79 4.04 0.50
N TYR A 153 9.38 2.80 0.75
CA TYR A 153 9.45 1.70 -0.21
C TYR A 153 8.11 1.48 -0.89
N ARG A 154 8.16 1.27 -2.21
CA ARG A 154 7.01 0.88 -3.03
C ARG A 154 7.35 -0.44 -3.70
N LEU A 155 6.68 -1.51 -3.30
CA LEU A 155 6.92 -2.84 -3.88
C LEU A 155 6.10 -3.02 -5.15
N LEU A 156 6.78 -3.38 -6.24
CA LEU A 156 6.19 -3.45 -7.57
C LEU A 156 6.68 -4.71 -8.28
N THR A 157 5.75 -5.35 -8.98
CA THR A 157 6.04 -6.51 -9.79
C THR A 157 6.37 -6.05 -11.21
N ARG A 158 7.60 -6.31 -11.64
CA ARG A 158 8.09 -5.91 -12.97
C ARG A 158 7.30 -6.58 -14.09
N ASN A 159 7.13 -5.88 -15.20
CA ASN A 159 6.41 -6.35 -16.39
C ASN A 159 4.95 -6.75 -16.11
N THR A 160 4.29 -6.08 -15.17
CA THR A 160 2.89 -6.37 -14.79
C THR A 160 1.98 -5.15 -14.91
N ILE A 161 0.71 -5.35 -14.54
CA ILE A 161 -0.27 -4.28 -14.41
C ILE A 161 0.17 -3.17 -13.46
N GLU A 162 0.97 -3.50 -12.43
CA GLU A 162 1.41 -2.54 -11.42
C GLU A 162 2.29 -1.42 -12.00
N GLU A 163 3.22 -1.77 -12.90
CA GLU A 163 4.02 -0.77 -13.62
C GLU A 163 3.16 0.11 -14.54
N LYS A 164 2.13 -0.47 -15.18
CA LYS A 164 1.20 0.29 -16.01
C LYS A 164 0.39 1.29 -15.16
N VAL A 165 -0.08 0.88 -13.98
CA VAL A 165 -0.78 1.78 -13.03
C VAL A 165 0.12 2.94 -12.63
N LEU A 166 1.39 2.66 -12.30
CA LEU A 166 2.33 3.74 -11.95
C LEU A 166 2.67 4.67 -13.12
N ARG A 167 2.81 4.14 -14.33
CA ARG A 167 3.01 5.00 -15.51
C ARG A 167 1.83 5.93 -15.74
N LEU A 168 0.60 5.44 -15.55
CA LEU A 168 -0.58 6.30 -15.59
C LEU A 168 -0.56 7.38 -14.51
N HIS A 169 -0.11 7.06 -13.29
CA HIS A 169 0.06 8.06 -12.23
C HIS A 169 1.04 9.16 -12.65
N GLY A 170 2.18 8.77 -13.22
CA GLY A 170 3.21 9.70 -13.71
C GLY A 170 2.64 10.64 -14.78
N TYR A 171 1.98 10.07 -15.78
CA TYR A 171 1.33 10.82 -16.85
C TYR A 171 0.28 11.82 -16.32
N LYS A 172 -0.58 11.39 -15.39
CA LYS A 172 -1.58 12.28 -14.78
C LYS A 172 -0.95 13.40 -13.95
N ARG A 173 0.11 13.11 -13.18
CA ARG A 173 0.82 14.15 -12.40
C ARG A 173 1.45 15.20 -13.30
N GLU A 174 2.03 14.79 -14.42
CA GLU A 174 2.61 15.69 -15.41
C GLU A 174 1.54 16.57 -16.06
N LEU A 175 0.43 15.98 -16.52
CA LEU A 175 -0.70 16.73 -17.06
C LEU A 175 -1.31 17.71 -16.04
N ALA A 176 -1.45 17.32 -14.77
CA ALA A 176 -1.97 18.20 -13.72
C ALA A 176 -1.04 19.40 -13.49
N ARG A 177 0.29 19.19 -13.54
CA ARG A 177 1.28 20.27 -13.48
C ARG A 177 1.12 21.22 -14.66
N ASP A 178 0.84 20.71 -15.85
CA ASP A 178 0.65 21.50 -17.07
C ASP A 178 -0.67 22.31 -17.06
N VAL A 179 -1.74 21.76 -16.49
CA VAL A 179 -2.99 22.50 -16.23
C VAL A 179 -2.75 23.65 -15.25
N LEU A 180 -2.02 23.40 -14.16
CA LEU A 180 -1.71 24.40 -13.14
C LEU A 180 -0.74 25.48 -13.65
N SER A 181 0.11 25.17 -14.63
CA SER A 181 0.97 26.14 -15.31
C SER A 181 0.26 26.93 -16.43
N GLY A 182 -1.05 26.67 -16.64
CA GLY A 182 -1.91 27.44 -17.54
C GLY A 182 -1.99 26.93 -18.98
N SER A 183 -1.44 25.74 -19.28
CA SER A 183 -1.42 25.16 -20.63
C SER A 183 -2.34 23.94 -20.83
N GLY A 184 -3.03 23.47 -19.79
CA GLY A 184 -3.78 22.20 -19.82
C GLY A 184 -5.32 22.31 -19.83
N LYS A 185 -5.97 21.35 -20.51
CA LYS A 185 -7.43 21.10 -20.48
C LYS A 185 -7.86 20.43 -19.15
N ARG A 186 -9.02 20.80 -18.58
CA ARG A 186 -9.61 20.15 -17.39
C ARG A 186 -10.00 18.67 -17.65
N GLU A 187 -9.74 17.80 -16.67
CA GLU A 187 -9.94 16.34 -16.76
C GLU A 187 -11.39 15.84 -16.56
N ALA A 188 -11.66 14.66 -17.15
CA ALA A 188 -12.77 13.74 -16.83
C ALA A 188 -12.21 12.46 -16.14
N PRO A 189 -13.01 11.73 -15.33
CA PRO A 189 -12.56 10.47 -14.70
C PRO A 189 -12.16 9.41 -15.72
N LEU A 190 -11.29 8.46 -15.30
CA LEU A 190 -10.74 7.39 -16.16
C LEU A 190 -11.83 6.73 -17.03
N GLY A 191 -11.67 6.84 -18.34
CA GLY A 191 -12.58 6.29 -19.32
C GLY A 191 -12.44 4.77 -19.45
N LEU A 192 -13.47 4.11 -20.01
CA LEU A 192 -13.42 2.67 -20.29
C LEU A 192 -12.25 2.28 -21.21
N GLU A 193 -11.91 3.13 -22.17
CA GLU A 193 -10.80 2.90 -23.10
C GLU A 193 -9.43 2.94 -22.42
N GLU A 194 -9.22 3.85 -21.47
CA GLU A 194 -7.97 3.91 -20.68
C GLU A 194 -7.85 2.68 -19.77
N LEU A 195 -8.96 2.24 -19.17
CA LEU A 195 -9.00 1.00 -18.38
C LEU A 195 -8.76 -0.24 -19.25
N ARG A 196 -9.19 -0.25 -20.51
CA ARG A 196 -8.92 -1.34 -21.46
C ARG A 196 -7.45 -1.34 -21.91
N ALA A 197 -6.87 -0.17 -22.18
CA ALA A 197 -5.47 -0.02 -22.55
C ALA A 197 -4.50 -0.55 -21.48
N LEU A 198 -4.92 -0.55 -20.21
CA LEU A 198 -4.17 -1.19 -19.13
C LEU A 198 -4.07 -2.71 -19.26
N VAL A 199 -5.11 -3.37 -19.78
CA VAL A 199 -5.19 -4.82 -19.90
C VAL A 199 -4.64 -5.30 -21.25
N LEU A 200 -4.81 -4.51 -22.30
CA LEU A 200 -4.35 -4.83 -23.65
C LEU A 200 -2.86 -4.48 -23.82
N ARG A 201 -2.19 -5.16 -24.76
CA ARG A 201 -0.77 -4.93 -25.09
C ARG A 201 -0.60 -3.67 -25.92
#